data_AF-A0A373D5U5-F1
#
_entry.id   AF-A0A373D5U5-F1
#
_cell.length_a   1.000
_cell.length_b   1.000
_cell.length_c   1.000
_cell.angle_alpha   90.00
_cell.angle_beta   90.00
_cell.angle_gamma   90.00
#
_symmetry.space_group_name_H-M   'P 1'
#
loop_
_entity.id
_entity.type
_entity.pdbx_description
1 polymer ?
#
loop_
_entity_poly.entity_id
_entity_poly.type
_entity_poly.pdbx_seq_one_letter_code
_entity_poly.pdbx_strand_id
1 'polypeptide(L)'
;MNEFLMPNVIHYFPTHIADIEEFKRIAKVYDAQLKQVWVELDRMEDNRHFDSMEASECTYWEKIMQINLTGEETLEDRRRNIKGRWVSSRPYTSRKFKEVLDAMVGEEYYKLEINPKEKYLKVSLMLEAISKDGYIYDLMRQWLRPTWLYRL
;
A
#
# COMPACT_ATOMS: atom_id res chain seq x y z
N MET A 1 -20.46 -3.85 14.77
CA MET A 1 -20.93 -5.14 14.21
C MET A 1 -22.41 -5.28 14.48
N ASN A 2 -23.21 -5.56 13.46
CA ASN A 2 -24.67 -5.72 13.60
C ASN A 2 -24.95 -7.05 14.30
N GLU A 3 -25.84 -7.07 15.30
CA GLU A 3 -26.12 -8.28 16.11
C GLU A 3 -26.64 -9.44 15.25
N PHE A 4 -27.28 -9.11 14.12
CA PHE A 4 -27.77 -10.04 13.12
C PHE A 4 -26.69 -10.86 12.39
N LEU A 5 -25.44 -10.37 12.32
CA LEU A 5 -24.33 -11.05 11.63
C LEU A 5 -23.47 -11.89 12.58
N MET A 6 -23.81 -11.95 13.87
CA MET A 6 -23.07 -12.78 14.83
C MET A 6 -23.23 -14.27 14.46
N PRO A 7 -22.13 -15.04 14.41
CA PRO A 7 -22.22 -16.47 14.19
C PRO A 7 -23.04 -17.13 15.30
N ASN A 8 -23.93 -18.02 14.90
CA ASN A 8 -24.78 -18.81 15.78
C ASN A 8 -24.86 -20.24 15.27
N VAL A 9 -23.87 -21.04 15.64
CA VAL A 9 -23.59 -22.38 15.10
C VAL A 9 -24.69 -23.37 15.48
N ILE A 10 -25.31 -23.23 16.65
CA ILE A 10 -26.31 -24.18 17.13
C ILE A 10 -27.56 -24.21 16.22
N HIS A 11 -27.88 -23.10 15.56
CA HIS A 11 -29.02 -23.03 14.61
C HIS A 11 -28.79 -23.83 13.33
N TYR A 12 -27.55 -24.22 13.03
CA TYR A 12 -27.21 -25.02 11.86
C TYR A 12 -27.23 -26.52 12.14
N PHE A 13 -27.39 -26.94 13.40
CA PHE A 13 -27.54 -28.35 13.74
C PHE A 13 -28.99 -28.80 13.58
N PRO A 14 -29.24 -30.04 13.13
CA PRO A 14 -30.56 -30.66 13.21
C PRO A 14 -31.10 -30.60 14.64
N THR A 15 -32.41 -30.44 14.81
CA THR A 15 -33.04 -30.20 16.12
C THR A 15 -32.66 -31.22 17.19
N HIS A 16 -32.66 -32.52 16.82
CA HIS A 16 -32.31 -33.61 17.73
C HIS A 16 -30.84 -33.60 18.17
N ILE A 17 -29.94 -32.95 17.41
CA ILE A 17 -28.52 -32.77 17.76
C ILE A 17 -28.34 -31.48 18.57
N ALA A 18 -29.04 -30.41 18.19
CA ALA A 18 -28.97 -29.11 18.85
C ALA A 18 -29.40 -29.17 20.34
N ASP A 19 -30.26 -30.11 20.71
CA ASP A 19 -30.71 -30.30 22.09
C ASP A 19 -29.68 -30.98 23.00
N ILE A 20 -28.71 -31.69 22.43
CA ILE A 20 -27.66 -32.42 23.16
C ILE A 20 -26.67 -31.43 23.78
N GLU A 21 -26.40 -31.57 25.07
CA GLU A 21 -25.59 -30.64 25.87
C GLU A 21 -24.14 -30.52 25.35
N GLU A 22 -23.54 -31.63 24.92
CA GLU A 22 -22.21 -31.67 24.31
C GLU A 22 -22.15 -30.79 23.06
N PHE A 23 -23.17 -30.84 22.21
CA PHE A 23 -23.25 -30.05 20.99
C PHE A 23 -23.51 -28.57 21.28
N LYS A 24 -24.27 -28.23 22.32
CA LYS A 24 -24.41 -26.84 22.79
C LYS A 24 -23.07 -26.24 23.23
N ARG A 25 -22.27 -27.00 23.96
CA ARG A 25 -20.92 -26.58 24.38
C ARG A 25 -19.97 -26.43 23.21
N ILE A 26 -20.00 -27.38 22.27
CA ILE A 26 -19.21 -27.31 21.05
C ILE A 26 -19.59 -26.06 20.24
N ALA A 27 -20.87 -25.85 19.97
CA ALA A 27 -21.36 -24.69 19.23
C ALA A 27 -20.89 -23.37 19.84
N LYS A 28 -20.95 -23.24 21.18
CA LYS A 28 -20.48 -22.03 21.89
C LYS A 28 -18.98 -21.76 21.67
N VAL A 29 -18.14 -22.79 21.61
CA VAL A 29 -16.71 -22.63 21.31
C VAL A 29 -16.52 -22.20 19.85
N TYR A 30 -17.24 -22.82 18.92
CA TYR A 30 -17.19 -22.44 17.51
C TYR A 30 -17.67 -21.01 17.28
N ASP A 31 -18.75 -20.56 17.94
CA ASP A 31 -19.22 -19.18 17.85
C ASP A 31 -18.14 -18.17 18.27
N ALA A 32 -17.42 -18.47 19.37
CA ALA A 32 -16.33 -17.63 19.82
C ALA A 32 -15.17 -17.57 18.79
N GLN A 33 -14.82 -18.70 18.19
CA GLN A 33 -13.77 -18.76 17.16
C GLN A 33 -14.20 -18.04 15.87
N LEU A 34 -15.41 -18.30 15.39
CA LEU A 34 -15.95 -17.65 14.19
C LEU A 34 -16.04 -16.15 14.38
N LYS A 35 -16.38 -15.67 15.58
CA LYS A 35 -16.38 -14.25 15.89
C LYS A 35 -14.99 -13.63 15.73
N GLN A 36 -13.93 -14.32 16.13
CA GLN A 36 -12.56 -13.85 15.91
C GLN A 36 -12.21 -13.80 14.42
N VAL A 37 -12.58 -14.84 13.66
CA VAL A 37 -12.39 -14.86 12.21
C VAL A 37 -13.13 -13.70 11.54
N TRP A 38 -14.36 -13.42 11.95
CA TRP A 38 -15.13 -12.28 11.43
C TRP A 38 -14.46 -10.93 11.71
N VAL A 39 -13.93 -10.73 12.92
CA VAL A 39 -13.19 -9.49 13.25
C VAL A 39 -11.96 -9.33 12.36
N GLU A 40 -11.22 -10.41 12.10
CA GLU A 40 -10.07 -10.34 11.19
C GLU A 40 -10.49 -10.11 9.74
N LEU A 41 -11.62 -10.68 9.29
CA LEU A 41 -12.16 -10.42 7.96
C LEU A 41 -12.58 -8.96 7.78
N ASP A 42 -13.26 -8.37 8.77
CA ASP A 42 -13.62 -6.95 8.79
C ASP A 42 -12.35 -6.09 8.72
N ARG A 43 -11.34 -6.43 9.52
CA ARG A 43 -10.04 -5.74 9.48
C ARG A 43 -9.34 -5.87 8.12
N MET A 44 -9.39 -7.05 7.49
CA MET A 44 -8.88 -7.24 6.12
C MET A 44 -9.67 -6.41 5.09
N GLU A 45 -10.97 -6.21 5.30
CA GLU A 45 -11.79 -5.33 4.46
C GLU A 45 -11.39 -3.87 4.62
N ASP A 46 -11.28 -3.38 5.85
CA ASP A 46 -10.81 -2.02 6.13
C ASP A 46 -9.40 -1.79 5.55
N ASN A 47 -8.53 -2.79 5.62
CA ASN A 47 -7.19 -2.75 5.06
C ASN A 47 -7.13 -2.71 3.53
N ARG A 48 -8.20 -3.09 2.81
CA ARG A 48 -8.28 -2.92 1.35
C ARG A 48 -8.48 -1.46 0.95
N HIS A 49 -8.89 -0.60 1.87
CA HIS A 49 -9.04 0.83 1.63
C HIS A 49 -7.80 1.59 2.10
N PHE A 50 -7.15 2.33 1.19
CA PHE A 50 -5.91 3.06 1.48
C PHE A 50 -6.04 4.04 2.66
N ASP A 51 -7.23 4.60 2.87
CA ASP A 51 -7.46 5.63 3.89
C ASP A 51 -7.60 5.05 5.31
N SER A 52 -8.00 3.78 5.44
CA SER A 52 -8.18 3.06 6.72
C SER A 52 -7.09 2.02 7.01
N MET A 53 -6.20 1.77 6.05
CA MET A 53 -5.15 0.75 6.14
C MET A 53 -4.28 0.84 7.39
N GLU A 54 -4.09 -0.25 8.10
CA GLU A 54 -3.24 -0.30 9.29
C GLU A 54 -1.74 -0.22 8.96
N ALA A 55 -0.92 0.04 9.98
CA ALA A 55 0.53 0.15 9.84
C ALA A 55 1.19 -1.13 9.28
N SER A 56 0.69 -2.31 9.63
CA SER A 56 1.21 -3.59 9.10
C SER A 56 1.00 -3.72 7.60
N GLU A 57 -0.16 -3.29 7.11
CA GLU A 57 -0.49 -3.33 5.69
C GLU A 57 0.25 -2.25 4.91
N CYS A 58 0.45 -1.07 5.50
CA CYS A 58 1.33 -0.06 4.91
C CYS A 58 2.74 -0.64 4.67
N THR A 59 3.30 -1.36 5.65
CA THR A 59 4.60 -2.02 5.53
C THR A 59 4.64 -3.06 4.40
N TYR A 60 3.55 -3.83 4.25
CA TYR A 60 3.42 -4.81 3.17
C TYR A 60 3.42 -4.13 1.79
N TRP A 61 2.61 -3.09 1.63
CA TRP A 61 2.52 -2.33 0.39
C TRP A 61 3.79 -1.56 0.06
N GLU A 62 4.46 -0.96 1.04
CA GLU A 62 5.74 -0.29 0.84
C GLU A 62 6.80 -1.26 0.32
N LYS A 63 6.83 -2.49 0.84
CA LYS A 63 7.71 -3.55 0.35
C LYS A 63 7.37 -3.96 -1.08
N ILE A 64 6.08 -4.15 -1.40
CA ILE A 64 5.65 -4.51 -2.77
C ILE A 64 5.98 -3.40 -3.76
N MET A 65 5.69 -2.17 -3.37
CA MET A 65 5.86 -1.01 -4.25
C MET A 65 7.31 -0.53 -4.27
N GLN A 66 8.19 -1.00 -3.39
CA GLN A 66 9.55 -0.49 -3.20
C GLN A 66 9.53 1.01 -2.87
N ILE A 67 8.74 1.38 -1.86
CA ILE A 67 8.75 2.72 -1.26
C ILE A 67 9.81 2.72 -0.16
N ASN A 68 10.77 3.64 -0.26
CA ASN A 68 11.75 3.88 0.79
C ASN A 68 11.20 4.92 1.78
N LEU A 69 11.17 4.56 3.05
CA LEU A 69 10.79 5.45 4.15
C LEU A 69 12.03 6.14 4.72
N THR A 70 11.92 7.41 5.08
CA THR A 70 12.97 8.15 5.79
C THR A 70 12.92 7.88 7.30
N GLY A 71 11.79 7.39 7.82
CA GLY A 71 11.56 7.09 9.23
C GLY A 71 10.91 8.22 10.02
N GLU A 72 10.69 9.37 9.38
CA GLU A 72 10.04 10.54 9.96
C GLU A 72 8.53 10.60 9.62
N GLU A 73 8.07 9.75 8.70
CA GLU A 73 6.70 9.80 8.18
C GLU A 73 5.66 9.31 9.19
N THR A 74 4.55 10.03 9.31
CA THR A 74 3.39 9.56 10.07
C THR A 74 2.66 8.44 9.32
N LEU A 75 1.76 7.70 9.99
CA LEU A 75 0.93 6.68 9.33
C LEU A 75 0.07 7.28 8.20
N GLU A 76 -0.40 8.52 8.36
CA GLU A 76 -1.19 9.20 7.34
C GLU A 76 -0.32 9.58 6.13
N ASP A 77 0.92 10.01 6.35
CA ASP A 77 1.89 10.28 5.28
C ASP A 77 2.20 9.02 4.49
N ARG A 78 2.37 7.87 5.17
CA ARG A 78 2.57 6.56 4.55
C ARG A 78 1.39 6.16 3.66
N ARG A 79 0.16 6.23 4.19
CA ARG A 79 -1.08 5.98 3.41
C ARG A 79 -1.17 6.88 2.19
N ARG A 80 -0.90 8.18 2.36
CA ARG A 80 -0.90 9.17 1.26
C ARG A 80 0.14 8.82 0.19
N ASN A 81 1.35 8.43 0.58
CA ASN A 81 2.42 8.05 -0.33
C ASN A 81 2.06 6.78 -1.12
N ILE A 82 1.51 5.75 -0.46
CA ILE A 82 1.05 4.51 -1.11
C ILE A 82 -0.07 4.82 -2.10
N LYS A 83 -1.10 5.56 -1.67
CA LYS A 83 -2.22 5.98 -2.52
C LYS A 83 -1.74 6.80 -3.72
N GLY A 84 -0.83 7.74 -3.50
CA GLY A 84 -0.21 8.55 -4.54
C GLY A 84 0.54 7.70 -5.56
N ARG A 85 1.34 6.73 -5.10
CA ARG A 85 2.09 5.81 -5.98
C ARG A 85 1.17 4.87 -6.76
N TRP A 86 0.10 4.39 -6.14
CA TRP A 86 -0.91 3.54 -6.78
C TRP A 86 -1.68 4.28 -7.89
N VAL A 87 -2.09 5.52 -7.62
CA VAL A 87 -2.84 6.35 -8.59
C VAL A 87 -1.91 6.94 -9.65
N SER A 88 -0.62 7.14 -9.33
CA SER A 88 0.33 7.69 -10.28
C SER A 88 0.46 6.76 -11.50
N SER A 89 -0.02 7.24 -12.66
CA SER A 89 0.34 6.64 -13.94
C SER A 89 1.86 6.75 -14.07
N ARG A 90 2.56 5.62 -14.28
CA ARG A 90 4.02 5.66 -14.53
C ARG A 90 4.31 6.74 -15.57
N PRO A 91 5.25 7.66 -15.33
CA PRO A 91 5.44 8.81 -16.20
C PRO A 91 6.13 8.37 -17.49
N TYR A 92 5.45 7.69 -18.42
CA TYR A 92 6.04 7.12 -19.63
C TYR A 92 6.57 8.17 -20.63
N THR A 93 6.34 9.46 -20.38
CA THR A 93 6.78 10.57 -21.22
C THR A 93 7.59 11.56 -20.39
N SER A 94 8.55 12.23 -21.02
CA SER A 94 9.35 13.31 -20.39
C SER A 94 8.45 14.40 -19.78
N ARG A 95 7.34 14.73 -20.44
CA ARG A 95 6.33 15.66 -19.94
C ARG A 95 5.75 15.20 -18.61
N LYS A 96 5.28 13.96 -18.54
CA LYS A 96 4.69 13.43 -17.30
C LYS A 96 5.71 13.31 -16.19
N PHE A 97 6.95 12.97 -16.53
CA PHE A 97 8.06 12.91 -15.57
C PHE A 97 8.35 14.29 -14.98
N LYS A 98 8.38 15.34 -15.81
CA LYS A 98 8.50 16.73 -15.37
C LYS A 98 7.36 17.14 -14.44
N GLU A 99 6.11 16.89 -14.83
CA GLU A 99 4.93 17.18 -13.99
C GLU A 99 5.02 16.55 -12.60
N VAL A 100 5.54 15.32 -12.50
CA VAL A 100 5.72 14.65 -11.21
C VAL A 100 6.84 15.30 -10.41
N LEU A 101 7.98 15.64 -11.02
CA LEU A 101 9.07 16.34 -10.33
C LEU A 101 8.64 17.73 -9.84
N ASP A 102 7.89 18.48 -10.65
CA ASP A 102 7.33 19.78 -10.29
C ASP A 102 6.40 19.66 -9.08
N ALA A 103 5.53 18.66 -9.05
CA ALA A 103 4.62 18.42 -7.92
C ALA A 103 5.36 17.96 -6.64
N MET A 104 6.47 17.25 -6.78
CA MET A 104 7.21 16.68 -5.65
C MET A 104 8.17 17.66 -4.99
N VAL A 105 8.88 18.44 -5.80
CA VAL A 105 10.01 19.25 -5.36
C VAL A 105 9.83 20.72 -5.70
N GLY A 106 9.10 21.04 -6.77
CA GLY A 106 8.99 22.38 -7.34
C GLY A 106 10.04 22.62 -8.44
N GLU A 107 9.65 23.34 -9.49
CA GLU A 107 10.50 23.56 -10.69
C GLU A 107 11.82 24.29 -10.37
N GLU A 108 11.83 25.12 -9.32
CA GLU A 108 13.01 25.86 -8.85
C GLU A 108 14.15 24.95 -8.37
N TYR A 109 13.81 23.75 -7.89
CA TYR A 109 14.66 22.95 -7.00
C TYR A 109 15.34 21.76 -7.68
N TYR A 110 15.11 21.56 -8.98
CA TYR A 110 15.75 20.49 -9.73
C TYR A 110 16.14 20.93 -11.15
N LYS A 111 17.11 20.21 -11.73
CA LYS A 111 17.48 20.35 -13.14
C LYS A 111 17.37 18.99 -13.82
N LEU A 112 16.56 18.91 -14.88
CA LEU A 112 16.33 17.71 -15.67
C LEU A 112 17.06 17.79 -17.01
N GLU A 113 17.96 16.85 -17.27
CA GLU A 113 18.66 16.71 -18.54
C GLU A 113 18.35 15.33 -19.14
N ILE A 114 17.77 15.33 -20.34
CA ILE A 114 17.43 14.12 -21.10
C ILE A 114 18.21 14.14 -22.41
N ASN A 115 19.10 13.17 -22.61
CA ASN A 115 19.83 13.01 -23.87
C ASN A 115 19.45 11.69 -24.56
N PRO A 116 18.56 11.72 -25.57
CA PRO A 116 18.14 10.50 -26.28
C PRO A 116 19.26 9.84 -27.09
N LYS A 117 20.27 10.61 -27.53
CA LYS A 117 21.39 10.09 -28.34
C LYS A 117 22.36 9.28 -27.48
N GLU A 118 22.77 9.88 -26.36
CA GLU A 118 23.69 9.27 -25.39
C GLU A 118 22.98 8.38 -24.36
N LYS A 119 21.64 8.25 -24.46
CA LYS A 119 20.80 7.34 -23.66
C LYS A 119 20.93 7.54 -22.14
N TYR A 120 21.11 8.78 -21.68
CA TYR A 120 21.13 9.09 -20.25
C TYR A 120 20.02 10.06 -19.84
N LEU A 121 19.65 9.93 -18.58
CA LEU A 121 18.80 10.83 -17.82
C LEU A 121 19.60 11.32 -16.62
N LYS A 122 19.64 12.64 -16.41
CA LYS A 122 20.26 13.23 -15.22
C LYS A 122 19.27 14.16 -14.54
N VAL A 123 19.08 13.95 -13.24
CA VAL A 123 18.32 14.83 -12.35
C VAL A 123 19.27 15.36 -11.31
N SER A 124 19.49 16.67 -11.30
CA SER A 124 20.27 17.36 -10.26
C SER A 124 19.30 18.02 -9.29
N LEU A 125 19.52 17.88 -7.98
CA LEU A 125 18.67 18.42 -6.92
C LEU A 125 19.39 19.54 -6.17
N MET A 126 18.66 20.55 -5.72
CA MET A 126 19.15 21.50 -4.72
C MET A 126 19.23 20.86 -3.33
N LEU A 127 20.05 21.44 -2.44
CA LEU A 127 20.30 20.88 -1.10
C LEU A 127 19.01 20.68 -0.28
N GLU A 128 18.06 21.60 -0.42
CA GLU A 128 16.75 21.58 0.25
C GLU A 128 15.86 20.41 -0.19
N ALA A 129 16.14 19.83 -1.36
CA ALA A 129 15.40 18.72 -1.94
C ALA A 129 16.08 17.36 -1.77
N ILE A 130 17.29 17.31 -1.17
CA ILE A 130 18.10 16.10 -1.08
C ILE A 130 17.39 14.99 -0.31
N SER A 131 16.57 15.31 0.69
CA SER A 131 15.81 14.30 1.45
C SER A 131 14.83 13.49 0.59
N LYS A 132 14.52 13.94 -0.63
CA LYS A 132 13.61 13.27 -1.58
C LYS A 132 14.35 12.47 -2.66
N ASP A 133 15.69 12.37 -2.60
CA ASP A 133 16.52 11.72 -3.62
C ASP A 133 16.15 10.26 -3.87
N GLY A 134 15.91 9.49 -2.80
CA GLY A 134 15.54 8.07 -2.89
C GLY A 134 14.23 7.86 -3.66
N TYR A 135 13.23 8.70 -3.41
CA TYR A 135 11.96 8.63 -4.14
C TYR A 135 12.14 9.01 -5.62
N ILE A 136 12.91 10.06 -5.90
CA ILE A 136 13.18 10.51 -7.27
C ILE A 136 13.93 9.44 -8.04
N TYR A 137 14.88 8.76 -7.40
CA TYR A 137 15.59 7.62 -7.97
C TYR A 137 14.63 6.46 -8.30
N ASP A 138 13.69 6.14 -7.40
CA ASP A 138 12.66 5.13 -7.67
C ASP A 138 11.73 5.53 -8.81
N LEU A 139 11.39 6.83 -8.93
CA LEU A 139 10.61 7.37 -10.03
C LEU A 139 11.36 7.24 -11.37
N MET A 140 12.67 7.53 -11.39
CA MET A 140 13.53 7.35 -12.55
C MET A 140 13.58 5.87 -12.98
N ARG A 141 13.70 4.94 -12.02
CA ARG A 141 13.65 3.49 -12.29
C ARG A 141 12.32 3.02 -12.87
N GLN A 142 11.21 3.64 -12.48
CA GLN A 142 9.90 3.31 -13.05
C GLN A 142 9.75 3.81 -14.50
N TRP A 143 10.38 4.94 -14.84
CA TRP A 143 10.35 5.48 -16.19
C TRP A 143 11.25 4.69 -17.16
N LEU A 144 12.49 4.40 -16.73
CA LEU A 144 13.46 3.64 -17.51
C LEU A 144 13.12 2.15 -17.40
N ARG A 145 12.55 1.54 -18.45
CA ARG A 145 12.25 0.09 -18.44
C ARG A 145 13.47 -0.73 -17.94
N PRO A 146 13.25 -1.87 -17.26
CA PRO A 146 14.34 -2.72 -16.73
C PRO A 146 15.42 -3.11 -17.75
N THR A 147 15.10 -3.08 -19.05
CA THR A 147 16.04 -3.43 -20.13
C THR A 147 17.26 -2.49 -20.22
N TRP A 148 17.18 -1.27 -19.66
CA TRP A 148 18.28 -0.29 -19.71
C TRP A 148 19.28 -0.41 -18.54
N LEU A 149 18.93 -1.14 -17.48
CA LEU A 149 19.75 -1.25 -16.26
C LEU A 149 20.72 -2.45 -16.24
N TYR A 150 20.67 -3.34 -17.25
CA TYR A 150 21.57 -4.51 -17.34
C TYR A 150 22.86 -4.26 -18.16
N ARG A 151 23.21 -3.01 -18.43
CA ARG A 151 24.48 -2.64 -19.07
C ARG A 151 25.18 -1.52 -18.30
N LEU A 152 25.50 -1.80 -17.04
CA LEU A 152 26.55 -1.13 -16.29
C LEU A 152 27.30 -2.19 -15.50
#